data_AF-A0A401ZLQ1-F1
#
_entry.id   AF-A0A401ZLQ1-F1
#
_cell.length_a   1.000
_cell.length_b   1.000
_cell.length_c   1.000
_cell.angle_alpha   90.00
_cell.angle_beta   90.00
_cell.angle_gamma   90.00
#
_symmetry.space_group_name_H-M   'P 1'
#
loop_
_entity.id
_entity.type
_entity.pdbx_description
1 polymer ?
#
loop_
_entity_poly.entity_id
_entity_poly.type
_entity_poly.pdbx_seq_one_letter_code
_entity_poly.pdbx_strand_id
1 'polypeptide(L)'
;MNSEHRFTITHPFHPLCGQSFPLLTHRVAWGEERVFFSHPQTQEMRSLPLAWTSLALPDPFLLVANGNAVLRLKDLQRLVQLLRQQPDHSQEDR
;
A
#
# COMPACT_ATOMS: atom_id res chain seq x y z
N MET A 1 -9.68 -24.61 18.66
CA MET A 1 -8.47 -23.77 18.50
C MET A 1 -8.88 -22.58 17.65
N ASN A 2 -9.16 -21.43 18.25
CA ASN A 2 -9.46 -20.21 17.50
C ASN A 2 -8.15 -19.73 16.88
N SER A 3 -7.90 -20.11 15.63
CA SER A 3 -6.86 -19.50 14.82
C SER A 3 -7.23 -18.03 14.65
N GLU A 4 -6.62 -17.15 15.44
CA GLU A 4 -6.77 -15.71 15.26
C GLU A 4 -6.35 -15.38 13.82
N HIS A 5 -7.31 -15.01 12.98
CA HIS A 5 -7.01 -14.54 11.63
C HIS A 5 -6.20 -13.25 11.76
N ARG A 6 -5.05 -13.20 11.10
CA ARG A 6 -4.16 -12.04 11.11
C ARG A 6 -4.02 -11.48 9.71
N PHE A 7 -3.67 -10.21 9.63
CA PHE A 7 -3.35 -9.55 8.37
C PHE A 7 -2.09 -8.70 8.54
N THR A 8 -1.41 -8.45 7.43
CA THR A 8 -0.27 -7.55 7.34
C THR A 8 -0.69 -6.28 6.60
N ILE A 9 -0.26 -5.12 7.05
CA ILE A 9 -0.47 -3.86 6.31
C ILE A 9 0.54 -3.80 5.17
N THR A 10 0.06 -3.68 3.94
CA THR A 10 0.87 -3.76 2.71
C THR A 10 1.06 -2.41 2.03
N HIS A 11 0.25 -1.41 2.35
CA HIS A 11 0.31 -0.13 1.66
C HIS A 11 1.58 0.67 2.04
N PRO A 12 2.43 1.07 1.07
CA PRO A 12 3.77 1.59 1.33
C PRO A 12 3.79 2.94 2.05
N PHE A 13 2.70 3.71 1.96
CA PHE A 13 2.58 5.01 2.61
C PHE A 13 1.94 4.95 4.01
N HIS A 14 1.62 3.74 4.51
CA HIS A 14 1.11 3.59 5.86
C HIS A 14 2.27 3.47 6.87
N PRO A 15 2.28 4.21 8.00
CA PRO A 15 3.39 4.16 8.98
C PRO A 15 3.67 2.77 9.55
N LEU A 16 2.64 1.92 9.61
CA LEU A 16 2.72 0.55 10.11
C LEU A 16 2.88 -0.50 8.97
N CYS A 17 3.27 -0.07 7.77
CA CYS A 17 3.51 -0.97 6.64
C CYS A 17 4.49 -2.10 7.05
N GLY A 18 4.17 -3.34 6.67
CA GLY A 18 4.93 -4.55 7.02
C GLY A 18 4.57 -5.15 8.39
N GLN A 19 3.81 -4.45 9.23
CA GLN A 19 3.38 -4.97 10.54
C GLN A 19 2.11 -5.80 10.43
N SER A 20 1.95 -6.77 11.32
CA SER A 20 0.82 -7.68 11.35
C SER A 20 -0.02 -7.56 12.60
N PHE A 21 -1.35 -7.62 12.44
CA PHE A 21 -2.32 -7.42 13.52
C PHE A 21 -3.38 -8.54 13.52
N PRO A 22 -3.96 -8.86 14.69
CA PRO A 22 -5.17 -9.69 14.76
C PRO A 22 -6.33 -8.96 14.07
N LEU A 23 -7.07 -9.68 13.24
CA LEU A 23 -8.31 -9.21 12.65
C LEU A 23 -9.41 -9.28 13.69
N LEU A 24 -10.01 -8.14 14.03
CA LEU A 24 -11.19 -8.11 14.91
C LEU A 24 -12.46 -8.30 14.10
N THR A 25 -12.61 -7.55 13.00
CA THR A 25 -13.74 -7.72 12.08
C THR A 25 -13.39 -7.20 10.70
N HIS A 26 -14.10 -7.73 9.69
CA HIS A 26 -14.05 -7.30 8.31
C HIS A 26 -15.49 -6.98 7.87
N ARG A 27 -15.74 -5.75 7.42
CA ARG A 27 -17.06 -5.33 6.94
C ARG A 27 -16.96 -4.15 5.97
N VAL A 28 -18.02 -3.92 5.23
CA VAL A 28 -18.19 -2.67 4.46
C VAL A 28 -18.49 -1.53 5.42
N ALA A 29 -17.73 -0.45 5.29
CA ALA A 29 -17.95 0.81 5.99
C ALA A 29 -17.50 1.96 5.09
N TRP A 30 -18.27 3.06 5.09
CA TRP A 30 -18.03 4.23 4.23
C TRP A 30 -17.91 3.89 2.74
N GLY A 31 -18.65 2.87 2.26
CA GLY A 31 -18.71 2.50 0.85
C GLY A 31 -17.58 1.59 0.36
N GLU A 32 -16.67 1.15 1.24
CA GLU A 32 -15.58 0.23 0.88
C GLU A 32 -15.43 -0.90 1.92
N GLU A 33 -14.78 -2.00 1.54
CA GLU A 33 -14.42 -3.08 2.46
C GLU A 33 -13.29 -2.65 3.38
N ARG A 34 -13.46 -2.86 4.69
CA ARG A 34 -12.52 -2.40 5.71
C ARG A 34 -12.26 -3.45 6.77
N VAL A 35 -11.00 -3.55 7.18
CA VAL A 35 -10.58 -4.38 8.32
C VAL A 35 -10.44 -3.51 9.56
N PHE A 36 -10.82 -4.05 10.71
CA PHE A 36 -10.68 -3.39 12.01
C PHE A 36 -9.74 -4.19 12.91
N PHE A 37 -8.92 -3.47 13.67
CA PHE A 37 -7.92 -4.04 14.56
C PHE A 37 -7.68 -3.11 15.76
N SER A 38 -7.11 -3.64 16.84
CA SER A 38 -6.69 -2.84 17.99
C SER A 38 -5.24 -2.39 17.80
N HIS A 39 -4.97 -1.11 18.04
CA HIS A 39 -3.62 -0.58 18.00
C HIS A 39 -2.80 -1.10 19.19
N PRO A 40 -1.59 -1.65 18.98
CA PRO A 40 -0.87 -2.38 20.03
C PRO A 40 -0.45 -1.52 21.22
N GLN A 41 -0.20 -0.22 21.01
CA GLN A 41 0.21 0.68 22.10
C GLN A 41 -0.96 1.44 22.76
N THR A 42 -1.99 1.80 21.99
CA THR A 42 -3.08 2.66 22.49
C THR A 42 -4.35 1.87 22.80
N GLN A 43 -4.41 0.60 22.36
CA GLN A 43 -5.58 -0.28 22.38
C GLN A 43 -6.82 0.25 21.65
N GLU A 44 -6.72 1.43 21.01
CA GLU A 44 -7.78 2.02 20.21
C GLU A 44 -8.16 1.12 19.04
N MET A 45 -9.46 1.04 18.74
CA MET A 45 -9.94 0.43 17.51
C MET A 45 -9.57 1.32 16.32
N ARG A 46 -8.86 0.76 15.34
CA ARG A 46 -8.54 1.41 14.07
C ARG A 46 -9.12 0.61 12.91
N SER A 47 -9.30 1.28 11.78
CA SER A 47 -9.74 0.65 10.54
C SER A 47 -8.86 1.02 9.36
N LEU A 48 -8.72 0.10 8.42
CA LEU A 48 -7.98 0.30 7.17
C LEU A 48 -8.81 -0.22 6.01
N PRO A 49 -8.69 0.37 4.81
CA PRO A 49 -9.19 -0.27 3.59
C PRO A 49 -8.64 -1.69 3.47
N LEU A 50 -9.48 -2.65 3.08
CA LEU A 50 -9.06 -4.04 2.85
C LEU A 50 -7.89 -4.09 1.86
N ALA A 51 -7.95 -3.27 0.81
CA ALA A 51 -6.94 -3.09 -0.23
C ALA A 51 -5.54 -2.75 0.31
N TRP A 52 -5.42 -2.24 1.53
CA TRP A 52 -4.14 -1.88 2.16
C TRP A 52 -3.55 -3.01 2.99
N THR A 53 -4.10 -4.22 2.88
CA THR A 53 -3.71 -5.36 3.70
C THR A 53 -3.44 -6.60 2.86
N SER A 54 -2.79 -7.59 3.46
CA SER A 54 -2.56 -8.91 2.85
C SER A 54 -3.84 -9.72 2.61
N LEU A 55 -4.99 -9.25 3.11
CA LEU A 55 -6.30 -9.87 2.87
C LEU A 55 -6.96 -9.35 1.58
N ALA A 56 -6.41 -8.31 0.97
CA ALA A 56 -6.87 -7.84 -0.33
C ALA A 56 -6.69 -8.93 -1.39
N LEU A 57 -7.68 -9.04 -2.29
CA LEU A 57 -7.46 -9.74 -3.53
C LEU A 57 -6.33 -9.04 -4.31
N PRO A 58 -5.51 -9.80 -5.08
CA PRO A 58 -4.52 -9.20 -5.96
C PRO A 58 -5.17 -8.16 -6.86
N ASP A 59 -4.54 -6.99 -6.97
CA ASP A 59 -5.02 -5.92 -7.85
C ASP A 59 -5.18 -6.47 -9.29
N PRO A 60 -6.37 -6.40 -9.90
CA PRO A 60 -6.60 -6.89 -11.26
C PRO A 60 -5.65 -6.26 -12.28
N PHE A 61 -5.28 -4.99 -12.11
CA PHE A 61 -4.28 -4.34 -12.95
C PHE A 61 -2.92 -5.01 -12.79
N LEU A 62 -2.48 -5.33 -11.57
CA LEU A 62 -1.21 -6.03 -11.36
C LEU A 62 -1.25 -7.45 -11.94
N LEU A 63 -2.39 -8.13 -11.85
CA LEU A 63 -2.60 -9.46 -12.42
C LEU A 63 -2.52 -9.41 -13.95
N VAL A 64 -3.20 -8.46 -14.58
CA VAL A 64 -3.21 -8.28 -16.05
C VAL A 64 -1.87 -7.77 -16.56
N ALA A 65 -1.26 -6.83 -15.85
CA ALA A 65 0.05 -6.31 -16.20
C ALA A 65 1.12 -7.42 -16.13
N ASN A 66 1.00 -8.37 -15.20
CA ASN A 66 1.91 -9.51 -15.06
C ASN A 66 3.40 -9.12 -15.08
N GLY A 67 3.75 -8.00 -14.44
CA GLY A 67 5.12 -7.46 -14.45
C GLY A 67 5.54 -6.75 -15.75
N ASN A 68 4.68 -6.69 -16.77
CA ASN A 68 4.90 -6.01 -18.04
C ASN A 68 4.49 -4.53 -18.02
N ALA A 69 4.14 -3.98 -16.86
CA ALA A 69 3.96 -2.53 -16.74
C ALA A 69 5.28 -1.84 -17.06
N VAL A 70 5.26 -0.92 -18.04
CA VAL A 70 6.45 -0.18 -18.50
C VAL A 70 7.17 0.49 -17.33
N LEU A 71 6.43 0.98 -16.33
CA LEU A 71 6.97 1.51 -15.08
C LEU A 71 6.07 1.09 -13.91
N ARG A 72 6.63 0.43 -12.89
CA ARG A 72 5.97 0.26 -11.57
C ARG A 72 6.18 1.51 -10.73
N LEU A 73 5.47 1.62 -9.60
CA LEU A 73 5.62 2.75 -8.68
C LEU A 73 7.09 3.00 -8.27
N LYS A 74 7.85 1.93 -7.96
CA LYS A 74 9.28 2.04 -7.64
C LYS A 74 10.10 2.58 -8.82
N ASP A 75 9.74 2.19 -10.04
CA ASP A 75 10.42 2.64 -11.26
C ASP A 75 10.11 4.13 -11.51
N LEU A 76 8.88 4.58 -11.26
CA LEU A 76 8.50 6.01 -11.28
C LEU A 76 9.22 6.83 -10.21
N GLN A 77 9.31 6.33 -8.98
CA GLN A 77 10.08 6.98 -7.92
C GLN A 77 11.55 7.15 -8.32
N ARG A 78 12.13 6.11 -8.92
CA ARG A 78 13.51 6.16 -9.42
C ARG A 78 13.65 7.15 -10.58
N LEU A 79 12.71 7.17 -11.51
CA LEU A 79 12.69 8.12 -12.63
C LEU A 79 12.66 9.58 -12.13
N VAL A 80 11.80 9.87 -11.15
CA VAL A 80 11.74 11.21 -10.53
C VAL A 80 13.08 11.61 -9.91
N GLN A 81 13.77 10.69 -9.24
CA GLN A 81 15.11 10.97 -8.72
C GLN A 81 16.12 11.27 -9.82
N LEU A 82 16.09 10.54 -10.94
CA LEU A 82 16.99 10.77 -12.07
C LEU A 82 16.70 12.12 -12.75
N LEU A 83 15.43 12.46 -12.96
CA LEU A 83 15.04 13.75 -13.53
C LEU A 83 15.50 14.93 -12.68
N ARG A 84 15.46 14.80 -11.34
CA ARG A 84 16.00 15.83 -10.42
C ARG A 84 17.52 15.98 -10.47
N GLN A 85 18.24 14.98 -10.99
CA GLN A 85 19.69 14.97 -11.12
C GLN A 85 20.14 15.44 -12.51
N GLN A 86 19.22 15.66 -13.44
CA GLN A 86 19.55 16.23 -14.73
C GLN A 86 19.79 17.75 -14.56
N PRO A 87 20.95 18.27 -15.00
CA PRO A 87 21.13 19.70 -15.13
C PRO A 87 20.10 20.25 -16.12
N ASP A 88 19.65 21.48 -15.87
CA ASP A 88 18.76 22.16 -16.81
C ASP A 88 19.51 22.41 -18.12
N HIS A 89 19.19 21.63 -19.15
CA HIS A 89 19.75 21.80 -20.50
C HIS A 89 19.04 22.92 -21.28
N SER A 90 18.19 23.73 -20.65
CA SER A 90 17.48 24.85 -21.30
C SER A 90 18.38 26.05 -21.64
N GLN A 91 19.70 25.98 -21.44
CA GLN A 91 20.63 27.08 -21.74
C GLN A 91 21.82 26.62 -22.60
N GLU A 92 21.55 26.14 -23.82
CA GLU A 92 22.59 26.07 -24.85
C GLU A 92 22.01 26.38 -26.22
N ASP A 93 21.33 27.52 -26.33
CA ASP A 93 21.05 28.22 -27.58
C ASP A 93 20.96 29.73 -27.27
N ARG A 94 22.11 30.40 -27.21
CA ARG A 94 22.20 31.85 -27.38
C ARG A 94 23.48 32.25 -28.09
#